data_AF-A0A2G2LNJ0-F1
#
_entry.id   AF-A0A2G2LNJ0-F1
#
_cell.length_a   1.000
_cell.length_b   1.000
_cell.length_c   1.000
_cell.angle_alpha   90.00
_cell.angle_beta   90.00
_cell.angle_gamma   90.00
#
_symmetry.space_group_name_H-M   'P 1'
#
loop_
_entity.id
_entity.type
_entity.pdbx_description
1 polymer ?
#
loop_
_entity_poly.entity_id
_entity_poly.type
_entity_poly.pdbx_seq_one_letter_code
_entity_poly.pdbx_strand_id
1 'polypeptide(L)'
;MRPFLLMLAFLGAFIIAAEPASARDKFLKSQGQQLHYREAGAYANSAEKRDIMVGVEVLAKAEQKRLLGGRPDKSIPLEVAISNNSRFRLYINAISLVDSARGNHLQILSLDDVARNVGPSGSGNKKSMRLSILRNNLTDKSLQAKVVLPGETIQGLVFVPKKKYRPGLEFHLDVQNLKRLVYLDITVPMGQ
;
A
#
# COMPACT_ATOMS: atom_id res chain seq x y z
N MET A 1 42.09 -1.97 64.88
CA MET A 1 41.21 -0.79 65.05
C MET A 1 41.05 -0.11 63.70
N ARG A 2 39.78 0.15 63.31
CA ARG A 2 39.30 1.00 62.20
C ARG A 2 39.56 0.56 60.75
N PRO A 3 38.54 0.00 60.07
CA PRO A 3 38.38 0.04 58.62
C PRO A 3 37.54 1.26 58.26
N PHE A 4 38.13 2.29 57.65
CA PHE A 4 37.38 3.37 57.02
C PHE A 4 38.33 4.16 56.14
N LEU A 5 38.51 3.73 54.89
CA LEU A 5 38.88 4.63 53.81
C LEU A 5 38.61 3.94 52.45
N LEU A 6 37.56 4.43 51.79
CA LEU A 6 37.45 4.57 50.33
C LEU A 6 37.34 3.23 49.56
N MET A 7 36.16 2.68 49.29
CA MET A 7 34.94 3.34 48.80
C MET A 7 35.22 4.32 47.64
N LEU A 8 36.03 3.91 46.65
CA LEU A 8 36.18 4.64 45.37
C LEU A 8 36.82 3.82 44.24
N ALA A 9 36.42 2.55 44.06
CA ALA A 9 36.86 1.74 42.92
C ALA A 9 35.77 0.76 42.40
N PHE A 10 34.49 1.10 42.60
CA PHE A 10 33.36 0.32 42.09
C PHE A 10 32.39 1.17 41.24
N LEU A 11 32.91 2.24 40.63
CA LEU A 11 32.22 3.03 39.61
C LEU A 11 33.17 3.23 38.44
N GLY A 12 33.00 2.46 37.37
CA GLY A 12 33.69 2.74 36.11
C GLY A 12 34.05 1.51 35.30
N ALA A 13 33.05 0.75 34.88
CA ALA A 13 33.01 0.04 33.60
C ALA A 13 31.82 -0.94 33.52
N PHE A 14 30.63 -0.52 33.96
CA PHE A 14 29.43 -1.01 33.28
C PHE A 14 29.36 -0.26 31.95
N ILE A 15 30.11 -0.75 30.97
CA ILE A 15 29.78 -0.52 29.56
C ILE A 15 28.48 -1.27 29.36
N ILE A 16 27.38 -0.63 29.73
CA ILE A 16 26.07 -0.94 29.18
C ILE A 16 26.28 -0.66 27.70
N ALA A 17 26.49 -1.72 26.93
CA ALA A 17 26.18 -1.70 25.51
C ALA A 17 24.72 -1.28 25.45
N ALA A 18 24.50 0.04 25.32
CA ALA A 18 23.25 0.55 24.85
C ALA A 18 23.11 -0.07 23.48
N GLU A 19 22.36 -1.17 23.41
CA GLU A 19 21.68 -1.56 22.18
C GLU A 19 21.16 -0.24 21.61
N PRO A 20 21.49 0.10 20.35
CA PRO A 20 21.05 1.35 19.78
C PRO A 20 19.56 1.34 19.96
N ALA A 21 19.07 2.22 20.85
CA ALA A 21 17.70 2.24 21.28
C ALA A 21 16.91 2.26 19.99
N SER A 22 16.34 1.11 19.66
CA SER A 22 15.54 0.97 18.46
C SER A 22 14.42 1.94 18.76
N ALA A 23 14.50 3.12 18.15
CA ALA A 23 13.40 4.03 18.02
C ALA A 23 12.40 3.23 17.20
N ARG A 24 11.70 2.31 17.87
CA ARG A 24 10.52 1.57 17.46
C ARG A 24 9.43 2.61 17.35
N ASP A 25 9.62 3.51 16.40
CA ASP A 25 8.73 3.66 15.28
C ASP A 25 7.25 3.50 15.65
N LYS A 26 6.82 4.34 16.60
CA LYS A 26 5.41 4.65 16.82
C LYS A 26 4.76 5.13 15.52
N PHE A 27 5.56 5.72 14.62
CA PHE A 27 5.14 6.10 13.28
C PHE A 27 4.84 4.86 12.41
N LEU A 28 5.74 3.88 12.31
CA LEU A 28 5.45 2.64 11.58
C LEU A 28 4.32 1.80 12.20
N LYS A 29 4.23 1.68 13.54
CA LYS A 29 3.11 0.97 14.20
C LYS A 29 1.75 1.61 13.90
N SER A 30 1.69 2.94 13.82
CA SER A 30 0.46 3.65 13.43
C SER A 30 0.10 3.46 11.95
N GLN A 31 1.08 3.20 11.08
CA GLN A 31 0.84 2.98 9.66
C GLN A 31 0.31 1.58 9.36
N GLY A 32 0.80 0.55 10.06
CA GLY A 32 0.25 -0.81 9.95
C GLY A 32 -1.20 -0.92 10.44
N GLN A 33 -1.56 -0.20 11.51
CA GLN A 33 -2.94 -0.15 12.01
C GLN A 33 -3.91 0.60 11.09
N GLN A 34 -3.42 1.56 10.28
CA GLN A 34 -4.27 2.31 9.37
C GLN A 34 -4.80 1.47 8.21
N LEU A 35 -4.06 0.48 7.74
CA LEU A 35 -4.50 -0.37 6.62
C LEU A 35 -5.62 -1.32 7.06
N HIS A 36 -5.48 -2.00 8.20
CA HIS A 36 -6.52 -2.91 8.71
C HIS A 36 -7.89 -2.25 8.93
N TYR A 37 -7.93 -1.00 9.44
CA TYR A 37 -9.21 -0.28 9.57
C TYR A 37 -9.81 0.09 8.21
N ARG A 38 -8.97 0.24 7.18
CA ARG A 38 -9.38 0.62 5.82
C ARG A 38 -9.81 -0.56 4.95
N GLU A 39 -9.52 -1.80 5.35
CA GLU A 39 -10.09 -2.98 4.70
C GLU A 39 -11.62 -2.87 4.64
N ALA A 40 -12.26 -2.39 5.72
CA ALA A 40 -13.71 -2.19 5.77
C ALA A 40 -14.21 -1.10 4.81
N GLY A 41 -13.42 -0.05 4.56
CA GLY A 41 -13.77 1.04 3.63
C GLY A 41 -13.72 0.58 2.18
N ALA A 42 -12.70 -0.21 1.82
CA ALA A 42 -12.54 -0.78 0.48
C ALA A 42 -13.75 -1.64 0.08
N TYR A 43 -14.35 -2.38 1.01
CA TYR A 43 -15.50 -3.24 0.71
C TYR A 43 -16.83 -2.51 0.49
N ALA A 44 -16.88 -1.19 0.68
CA ALA A 44 -18.06 -0.39 0.34
C ALA A 44 -18.44 -0.51 -1.14
N ASN A 45 -17.45 -0.60 -2.04
CA ASN A 45 -17.67 -1.09 -3.40
C ASN A 45 -16.91 -2.41 -3.56
N SER A 46 -17.66 -3.51 -3.66
CA SER A 46 -17.06 -4.83 -3.74
C SER A 46 -17.76 -5.74 -4.74
N ALA A 47 -17.03 -6.74 -5.19
CA ALA A 47 -17.57 -7.87 -5.94
C ALA A 47 -17.02 -9.17 -5.36
N GLU A 48 -17.85 -10.19 -5.37
CA GLU A 48 -17.48 -11.54 -4.96
C GLU A 48 -17.65 -12.51 -6.12
N LYS A 49 -16.65 -13.35 -6.36
CA LYS A 49 -16.70 -14.40 -7.37
C LYS A 49 -15.90 -15.61 -6.92
N ARG A 50 -16.57 -16.77 -6.81
CA ARG A 50 -15.98 -18.06 -6.40
C ARG A 50 -15.19 -17.96 -5.09
N ASP A 51 -15.80 -17.40 -4.05
CA ASP A 51 -15.21 -17.23 -2.71
C ASP A 51 -13.98 -16.30 -2.71
N ILE A 52 -13.88 -15.40 -3.68
CA ILE A 52 -12.86 -14.36 -3.75
C ILE A 52 -13.60 -13.03 -3.70
N MET A 53 -13.31 -12.24 -2.68
CA MET A 53 -13.94 -10.93 -2.47
C MET A 53 -12.92 -9.85 -2.77
N VAL A 54 -13.32 -8.88 -3.59
CA VAL A 54 -12.48 -7.74 -3.99
C VAL A 54 -13.22 -6.46 -3.64
N GLY A 55 -12.58 -5.62 -2.84
CA GLY A 55 -13.07 -4.30 -2.45
C GLY A 55 -12.19 -3.21 -3.05
N VAL A 56 -12.81 -2.11 -3.47
CA VAL A 56 -12.12 -0.94 -4.02
C VAL A 56 -12.72 0.36 -3.47
N GLU A 57 -11.85 1.23 -2.97
CA GLU A 57 -12.20 2.57 -2.52
C GLU A 57 -11.31 3.64 -3.15
N VAL A 58 -11.92 4.75 -3.55
CA VAL A 58 -11.22 5.93 -4.04
C VAL A 58 -10.88 6.82 -2.86
N LEU A 59 -9.59 7.06 -2.62
CA LEU A 59 -9.19 7.83 -1.44
C LEU A 59 -9.64 9.28 -1.51
N ALA A 60 -10.05 9.84 -0.38
CA ALA A 60 -10.48 11.24 -0.30
C ALA A 60 -9.30 12.21 -0.53
N LYS A 61 -9.56 13.41 -1.08
CA LYS A 61 -8.51 14.40 -1.44
C LYS A 61 -7.52 14.70 -0.30
N ALA A 62 -8.00 14.78 0.94
CA ALA A 62 -7.15 15.02 2.11
C ALA A 62 -6.14 13.88 2.33
N GLU A 63 -6.58 12.63 2.14
CA GLU A 63 -5.75 11.44 2.28
C GLU A 63 -4.78 11.29 1.12
N GLN A 64 -5.21 11.62 -0.11
CA GLN A 64 -4.34 11.68 -1.27
C GLN A 64 -3.17 12.66 -1.02
N LYS A 65 -3.46 13.84 -0.47
CA LYS A 65 -2.43 14.83 -0.09
C LYS A 65 -1.51 14.30 1.01
N ARG A 66 -2.02 13.51 1.95
CA ARG A 66 -1.21 12.88 3.01
C ARG A 66 -0.26 11.81 2.46
N LEU A 67 -0.73 10.99 1.53
CA LEU A 67 0.04 9.88 0.94
C LEU A 67 1.03 10.35 -0.10
N LEU A 68 0.61 11.25 -0.99
CA LEU A 68 1.40 11.70 -2.13
C LEU A 68 2.12 13.03 -1.87
N GLY A 69 1.72 13.80 -0.85
CA GLY A 69 2.32 15.09 -0.54
C GLY A 69 1.82 16.23 -1.44
N GLY A 70 2.75 17.01 -2.00
CA GLY A 70 2.50 18.39 -2.45
C GLY A 70 1.69 18.56 -3.74
N ARG A 71 1.58 17.53 -4.61
CA ARG A 71 0.80 17.59 -5.86
C ARG A 71 0.07 16.26 -6.13
N PRO A 72 -1.00 15.96 -5.38
CA PRO A 72 -1.83 14.76 -5.62
C PRO A 72 -2.60 14.85 -6.96
N ASP A 73 -2.58 16.00 -7.63
CA ASP A 73 -3.48 16.36 -8.73
C ASP A 73 -3.27 15.57 -10.02
N LYS A 74 -2.26 14.69 -10.10
CA LYS A 74 -1.96 13.91 -11.31
C LYS A 74 -2.29 12.43 -11.20
N SER A 75 -2.40 11.90 -9.98
CA SER A 75 -2.65 10.49 -9.73
C SER A 75 -3.67 10.31 -8.62
N ILE A 76 -4.69 9.49 -8.87
CA ILE A 76 -5.68 9.10 -7.87
C ILE A 76 -5.24 7.74 -7.32
N PRO A 77 -4.89 7.65 -6.03
CA PRO A 77 -4.70 6.37 -5.36
C PRO A 77 -6.06 5.72 -5.07
N LEU A 78 -6.18 4.47 -5.47
CA LEU A 78 -7.25 3.56 -5.11
C LEU A 78 -6.72 2.63 -4.03
N GLU A 79 -7.52 2.42 -3.00
CA GLU A 79 -7.27 1.37 -2.02
C GLU A 79 -8.01 0.11 -2.44
N VAL A 80 -7.28 -0.99 -2.48
CA VAL A 80 -7.77 -2.28 -2.97
C VAL A 80 -7.53 -3.32 -1.90
N ALA A 81 -8.58 -4.06 -1.55
CA ALA A 81 -8.53 -5.22 -0.66
C ALA A 81 -8.97 -6.47 -1.44
N ILE A 82 -8.22 -7.56 -1.30
CA ILE A 82 -8.53 -8.84 -1.94
C ILE A 82 -8.49 -9.90 -0.84
N SER A 83 -9.66 -10.46 -0.51
CA SER A 83 -9.80 -11.59 0.41
C SER A 83 -9.99 -12.89 -0.36
N ASN A 84 -9.15 -13.87 -0.06
CA ASN A 84 -9.25 -15.21 -0.59
C ASN A 84 -9.93 -16.14 0.42
N ASN A 85 -11.26 -16.26 0.33
CA ASN A 85 -12.03 -17.18 1.16
C ASN A 85 -12.07 -18.61 0.56
N SER A 86 -11.48 -18.80 -0.62
CA SER A 86 -11.40 -20.09 -1.29
C SER A 86 -10.36 -21.02 -0.64
N ARG A 87 -10.43 -22.31 -0.96
CA ARG A 87 -9.45 -23.32 -0.53
C ARG A 87 -8.16 -23.34 -1.37
N PHE A 88 -8.02 -22.45 -2.35
CA PHE A 88 -6.93 -22.49 -3.33
C PHE A 88 -6.01 -21.29 -3.19
N ARG A 89 -4.75 -21.47 -3.59
CA ARG A 89 -3.82 -20.33 -3.73
C ARG A 89 -4.16 -19.57 -5.00
N LEU A 90 -4.27 -18.27 -4.88
CA LEU A 90 -4.51 -17.36 -6.00
C LEU A 90 -3.22 -16.65 -6.36
N TYR A 91 -2.99 -16.39 -7.63
CA TYR A 91 -1.94 -15.51 -8.09
C TYR A 91 -2.57 -14.33 -8.83
N ILE A 92 -2.19 -13.12 -8.43
CA ILE A 92 -2.67 -11.89 -9.06
C ILE A 92 -1.83 -11.65 -10.31
N ASN A 93 -2.44 -11.77 -11.48
CA ASN A 93 -1.77 -11.59 -12.76
C ASN A 93 -1.68 -10.11 -13.12
N ALA A 94 -2.85 -9.46 -13.19
CA ALA A 94 -2.97 -8.12 -13.69
C ALA A 94 -4.08 -7.36 -12.95
N ILE A 95 -3.84 -6.06 -12.82
CA ILE A 95 -4.80 -5.09 -12.30
C ILE A 95 -4.94 -4.01 -13.35
N SER A 96 -6.17 -3.74 -13.77
CA SER A 96 -6.48 -2.69 -14.74
C SER A 96 -7.79 -1.99 -14.38
N LEU A 97 -8.10 -0.90 -15.07
CA LEU A 97 -9.46 -0.35 -15.05
C LEU A 97 -10.08 -0.55 -16.41
N VAL A 98 -11.38 -0.79 -16.44
CA VAL A 98 -12.15 -0.94 -17.67
C VAL A 98 -13.20 0.15 -17.72
N ASP A 99 -13.32 0.80 -18.88
CA ASP A 99 -14.47 1.65 -19.18
C ASP A 99 -15.58 0.76 -19.76
N SER A 100 -16.61 0.45 -18.98
CA SER A 100 -17.69 -0.47 -19.37
C SER A 100 -18.44 -0.02 -20.62
N ALA A 101 -18.44 1.29 -20.91
CA ALA A 101 -19.08 1.84 -22.11
C ALA A 101 -18.23 1.68 -23.38
N ARG A 102 -16.91 1.51 -23.24
CA ARG A 102 -15.95 1.51 -24.37
C ARG A 102 -15.12 0.24 -24.49
N GLY A 103 -15.15 -0.64 -23.50
CA GLY A 103 -14.33 -1.86 -23.43
C GLY A 103 -12.82 -1.58 -23.38
N ASN A 104 -12.42 -0.35 -23.08
CA ASN A 104 -11.01 0.04 -23.11
C ASN A 104 -10.35 -0.25 -21.76
N HIS A 105 -9.27 -1.02 -21.79
CA HIS A 105 -8.41 -1.23 -20.62
C HIS A 105 -7.50 -0.02 -20.40
N LEU A 106 -7.61 0.58 -19.23
CA LEU A 106 -6.75 1.62 -18.75
C LEU A 106 -5.68 1.01 -17.86
N GLN A 107 -4.43 1.14 -18.29
CA GLN A 107 -3.30 0.70 -17.50
C GLN A 107 -3.11 1.61 -16.28
N ILE A 108 -2.90 0.97 -15.14
CA ILE A 108 -2.54 1.61 -13.88
C ILE A 108 -1.13 2.20 -13.98
N LEU A 109 -0.84 3.23 -13.20
CA LEU A 109 0.48 3.87 -13.17
C LEU A 109 1.48 3.00 -12.42
N SER A 110 2.69 2.90 -12.96
CA SER A 110 3.81 2.36 -12.20
C SER A 110 4.20 3.31 -11.05
N LEU A 111 4.81 2.78 -10.01
CA LEU A 111 5.32 3.59 -8.89
C LEU A 111 6.31 4.67 -9.36
N ASP A 112 7.12 4.36 -10.36
CA ASP A 112 8.07 5.31 -10.93
C ASP A 112 7.35 6.47 -11.64
N ASP A 113 6.26 6.19 -12.34
CA ASP A 113 5.42 7.22 -12.95
C ASP A 113 4.71 8.07 -11.90
N VAL A 114 4.22 7.46 -10.82
CA VAL A 114 3.61 8.17 -9.69
C VAL A 114 4.63 9.12 -9.05
N ALA A 115 5.84 8.63 -8.73
CA ALA A 115 6.88 9.44 -8.13
C ALA A 115 7.28 10.63 -9.02
N ARG A 116 7.41 10.42 -10.33
CA ARG A 116 7.67 11.49 -11.31
C ARG A 116 6.53 12.51 -11.39
N ASN A 117 5.28 12.04 -11.32
CA ASN A 117 4.08 12.86 -11.44
C ASN A 117 3.83 13.73 -10.21
N VAL A 118 4.02 13.18 -9.01
CA VAL A 118 3.90 13.91 -7.75
C VAL A 118 4.90 15.06 -7.71
N GLY A 119 6.12 14.87 -8.23
CA GLY A 119 7.11 15.92 -8.39
C GLY A 119 7.60 16.49 -7.03
N PRO A 120 8.91 16.59 -6.79
CA PRO A 120 9.39 17.23 -5.58
C PRO A 120 9.19 18.75 -5.69
N SER A 121 8.59 19.34 -4.67
CA SER A 121 8.68 20.79 -4.43
C SER A 121 10.10 21.12 -3.95
N GLY A 122 11.01 21.44 -4.87
CA GLY A 122 12.37 21.89 -4.53
C GLY A 122 13.43 21.69 -5.62
N SER A 123 14.50 22.48 -5.56
CA SER A 123 15.67 22.47 -6.48
C SER A 123 16.81 21.59 -5.95
N GLY A 124 17.58 20.95 -6.85
CA GLY A 124 18.85 20.25 -6.56
C GLY A 124 18.76 18.89 -5.86
N ASN A 125 19.81 18.48 -5.13
CA ASN A 125 19.93 17.17 -4.45
C ASN A 125 18.80 16.85 -3.44
N LYS A 126 18.06 17.87 -2.97
CA LYS A 126 16.88 17.67 -2.11
C LYS A 126 15.72 17.00 -2.85
N LYS A 127 15.67 17.10 -4.19
CA LYS A 127 14.66 16.49 -5.06
C LYS A 127 14.85 14.97 -5.20
N SER A 128 16.09 14.49 -5.36
CA SER A 128 16.36 13.04 -5.46
C SER A 128 16.08 12.31 -4.14
N MET A 129 16.49 12.90 -3.00
CA MET A 129 16.25 12.31 -1.68
C MET A 129 14.74 12.20 -1.37
N ARG A 130 13.96 13.25 -1.62
CA ARG A 130 12.49 13.22 -1.43
C ARG A 130 11.80 12.20 -2.32
N LEU A 131 12.22 12.08 -3.58
CA LEU A 131 11.69 11.07 -4.50
C LEU A 131 12.01 9.65 -4.02
N SER A 132 13.21 9.42 -3.49
CA SER A 132 13.59 8.11 -2.94
C SER A 132 12.76 7.75 -1.71
N ILE A 133 12.51 8.71 -0.81
CA ILE A 133 11.67 8.50 0.38
C ILE A 133 10.23 8.20 -0.03
N LEU A 134 9.68 8.96 -0.98
CA LEU A 134 8.35 8.71 -1.51
C LEU A 134 8.26 7.32 -2.17
N ARG A 135 9.22 6.97 -3.02
CA ARG A 135 9.28 5.66 -3.68
C ARG A 135 9.28 4.52 -2.66
N ASN A 136 10.15 4.59 -1.65
CA ASN A 136 10.21 3.58 -0.61
C ASN A 136 8.87 3.47 0.13
N ASN A 137 8.28 4.61 0.51
CA ASN A 137 6.99 4.62 1.21
C ASN A 137 5.83 4.05 0.37
N LEU A 138 5.81 4.33 -0.94
CA LEU A 138 4.77 3.82 -1.83
C LEU A 138 5.00 2.37 -2.24
N THR A 139 6.25 1.89 -2.25
CA THR A 139 6.57 0.50 -2.61
C THR A 139 5.93 -0.48 -1.63
N ASP A 140 6.08 -0.23 -0.34
CA ASP A 140 5.52 -1.08 0.72
C ASP A 140 3.99 -1.03 0.76
N LYS A 141 3.40 0.05 0.23
CA LYS A 141 1.95 0.27 0.20
C LYS A 141 1.31 -0.14 -1.10
N SER A 142 2.09 -0.37 -2.15
CA SER A 142 1.56 -0.72 -3.47
C SER A 142 1.05 -2.15 -3.50
N LEU A 143 -0.08 -2.35 -4.16
CA LEU A 143 -0.56 -3.69 -4.44
C LEU A 143 0.26 -4.28 -5.60
N GLN A 144 1.09 -5.27 -5.30
CA GLN A 144 1.93 -5.96 -6.28
C GLN A 144 1.36 -7.33 -6.65
N ALA A 145 1.75 -7.84 -7.81
CA ALA A 145 1.48 -9.22 -8.21
C ALA A 145 2.09 -10.17 -7.17
N LYS A 146 1.23 -10.92 -6.47
CA LYS A 146 1.64 -11.87 -5.45
C LYS A 146 0.69 -13.04 -5.34
N VAL A 147 1.15 -14.08 -4.66
CA VAL A 147 0.32 -15.22 -4.27
C VAL A 147 -0.48 -14.83 -3.02
N VAL A 148 -1.78 -15.11 -3.04
CA VAL A 148 -2.69 -14.97 -1.90
C VAL A 148 -3.06 -16.35 -1.39
N LEU A 149 -2.78 -16.62 -0.12
CA LEU A 149 -3.06 -17.91 0.50
C LEU A 149 -4.56 -18.05 0.85
N PRO A 150 -5.07 -19.29 1.00
CA PRO A 150 -6.40 -19.52 1.53
C PRO A 150 -6.61 -18.86 2.89
N GLY A 151 -7.71 -18.13 3.06
CA GLY A 151 -8.06 -17.38 4.28
C GLY A 151 -7.27 -16.08 4.46
N GLU A 152 -6.42 -15.69 3.50
CA GLU A 152 -5.64 -14.45 3.57
C GLU A 152 -6.39 -13.29 2.92
N THR A 153 -6.31 -12.13 3.56
CA THR A 153 -6.68 -10.84 2.97
C THR A 153 -5.41 -10.05 2.70
N ILE A 154 -5.33 -9.49 1.49
CA ILE A 154 -4.24 -8.61 1.11
C ILE A 154 -4.79 -7.23 0.78
N GLN A 155 -3.99 -6.21 1.05
CA GLN A 155 -4.39 -4.83 0.82
C GLN A 155 -3.23 -4.04 0.25
N GLY A 156 -3.55 -3.06 -0.60
CA GLY A 156 -2.57 -2.14 -1.12
C GLY A 156 -3.19 -1.03 -1.96
N LEU A 157 -2.31 -0.16 -2.45
CA LEU A 157 -2.65 0.98 -3.27
C LEU A 157 -2.40 0.68 -4.74
N VAL A 158 -3.33 1.10 -5.57
CA VAL A 158 -3.23 1.10 -7.03
C VAL A 158 -3.38 2.55 -7.50
N PHE A 159 -2.54 3.00 -8.42
CA PHE A 159 -2.53 4.41 -8.83
C PHE A 159 -3.07 4.59 -10.23
N VAL A 160 -3.95 5.58 -10.40
CA VAL A 160 -4.65 5.85 -11.65
C VAL A 160 -4.32 7.26 -12.14
N PRO A 161 -4.08 7.47 -13.44
CA PRO A 161 -3.92 8.82 -13.96
C PRO A 161 -5.21 9.62 -13.79
N LYS A 162 -5.18 10.77 -13.08
CA LYS A 162 -6.37 11.60 -12.84
C LYS A 162 -7.08 12.03 -14.14
N LYS A 163 -6.31 12.28 -15.21
CA LYS A 163 -6.84 12.65 -16.53
C LYS A 163 -7.71 11.56 -17.18
N LYS A 164 -7.46 10.29 -16.81
CA LYS A 164 -8.16 9.13 -17.36
C LYS A 164 -9.27 8.64 -16.42
N TYR A 165 -9.24 9.02 -15.15
CA TYR A 165 -10.29 8.71 -14.19
C TYR A 165 -11.59 9.44 -14.55
N ARG A 166 -12.69 8.68 -14.66
CA ARG A 166 -14.03 9.17 -14.97
C ARG A 166 -15.05 8.34 -14.18
N PRO A 167 -16.23 8.91 -13.87
CA PRO A 167 -17.34 8.12 -13.35
C PRO A 167 -17.69 6.98 -14.31
N GLY A 168 -18.03 5.81 -13.76
CA GLY A 168 -18.37 4.62 -14.54
C GLY A 168 -17.20 3.74 -14.97
N LEU A 169 -15.98 4.03 -14.49
CA LEU A 169 -14.88 3.07 -14.59
C LEU A 169 -15.08 1.93 -13.61
N GLU A 170 -14.70 0.73 -14.03
CA GLU A 170 -14.71 -0.47 -13.20
C GLU A 170 -13.28 -0.95 -12.95
N PHE A 171 -13.02 -1.41 -11.75
CA PHE A 171 -11.76 -2.03 -11.38
C PHE A 171 -11.78 -3.48 -11.82
N HIS A 172 -10.74 -3.90 -12.54
CA HIS A 172 -10.64 -5.23 -13.10
C HIS A 172 -9.40 -5.95 -12.57
N LEU A 173 -9.64 -7.13 -12.00
CA LEU A 173 -8.63 -7.98 -11.40
C LEU A 173 -8.62 -9.32 -12.11
N ASP A 174 -7.48 -9.65 -12.71
CA ASP A 174 -7.20 -10.97 -13.26
C ASP A 174 -6.46 -11.81 -12.21
N VAL A 175 -7.11 -12.86 -11.73
CA VAL A 175 -6.47 -13.84 -10.84
C VAL A 175 -6.43 -15.21 -11.48
N GLN A 176 -5.33 -15.92 -11.23
CA GLN A 176 -5.16 -17.31 -11.61
C GLN A 176 -5.23 -18.20 -10.38
N ASN A 177 -6.04 -19.25 -10.48
CA ASN A 177 -5.97 -20.33 -9.51
C ASN A 177 -4.70 -21.17 -9.78
N LEU A 178 -3.84 -21.33 -8.78
CA LEU A 178 -2.59 -22.06 -8.97
C LEU A 178 -2.76 -23.59 -8.96
N LYS A 179 -3.90 -24.11 -8.51
CA LYS A 179 -4.21 -25.55 -8.52
C LYS A 179 -4.94 -25.98 -9.80
N ARG A 180 -5.71 -25.09 -10.41
CA ARG A 180 -6.45 -25.34 -11.66
C ARG A 180 -6.12 -24.15 -12.56
N LEU A 181 -5.54 -24.37 -13.75
CA LEU A 181 -5.20 -23.33 -14.74
C LEU A 181 -6.45 -22.60 -15.27
N VAL A 182 -7.15 -21.90 -14.39
CA VAL A 182 -8.41 -21.21 -14.61
C VAL A 182 -8.21 -19.77 -14.21
N TYR A 183 -8.45 -18.90 -15.16
CA TYR A 183 -8.44 -17.46 -14.98
C TYR A 183 -9.81 -17.02 -14.47
N LEU A 184 -9.77 -16.11 -13.51
CA LEU A 184 -10.94 -15.50 -12.92
C LEU A 184 -10.80 -14.00 -13.03
N ASP A 185 -11.71 -13.44 -13.80
CA ASP A 185 -11.77 -12.00 -13.99
C ASP A 185 -12.85 -11.47 -13.06
N ILE A 186 -12.47 -10.58 -12.16
CA ILE A 186 -13.35 -9.96 -11.18
C ILE A 186 -13.42 -8.48 -11.49
N THR A 187 -14.64 -7.98 -11.65
CA THR A 187 -14.88 -6.59 -11.97
C THR A 187 -15.69 -5.94 -10.85
N VAL A 188 -15.18 -4.83 -10.32
CA VAL A 188 -15.77 -4.08 -9.20
C VAL A 188 -16.13 -2.68 -9.68
N PRO A 189 -17.39 -2.23 -9.57
CA PRO A 189 -17.74 -0.86 -9.90
C PRO A 189 -17.02 0.10 -8.94
N MET A 190 -16.37 1.13 -9.47
CA MET A 190 -15.87 2.21 -8.62
C MET A 190 -17.03 3.13 -8.28
N GLY A 191 -17.28 3.35 -6.99
CA GLY A 191 -18.32 4.26 -6.50
C GLY A 191 -18.21 5.67 -7.12
N GLN A 192 -19.35 6.37 -7.19
CA GLN A 192 -19.51 7.68 -7.85
C GLN A 192 -18.63 8.78 -7.23
#